data_AF-A0A961QKD1-F1
#
_entry.id   AF-A0A961QKD1-F1
#
_cell.length_a   1.000
_cell.length_b   1.000
_cell.length_c   1.000
_cell.angle_alpha   90.00
_cell.angle_beta   90.00
_cell.angle_gamma   90.00
#
_symmetry.space_group_name_H-M   'P 1'
#
loop_
_entity.id
_entity.type
_entity.pdbx_description
1 polymer ?
#
loop_
_entity_poly.entity_id
_entity_poly.type
_entity_poly.pdbx_seq_one_letter_code
_entity_poly.pdbx_strand_id
1 'polypeptide(L)' 'MATADSFAPRTPFAYRLPILGAIAREWAEGDADFPLYLVLALVSLWGIAIFTWGLPALYLPAVVASPLMILMLVAISRG' A
#
# COMPACT_ATOMS: atom_id res chain seq x y z
N MET A 1 29.79 -8.32 -35.11
CA MET A 1 29.19 -9.31 -34.19
C MET A 1 28.46 -8.48 -33.14
N ALA A 2 27.18 -8.25 -33.39
CA ALA A 2 26.39 -7.17 -32.79
C ALA A 2 25.99 -7.45 -31.35
N THR A 3 25.96 -6.37 -30.59
CA THR A 3 25.30 -6.10 -29.31
C THR A 3 24.11 -7.02 -29.02
N ALA A 4 24.35 -8.08 -28.24
CA ALA A 4 23.29 -8.64 -27.41
C ALA A 4 23.06 -7.63 -26.29
N ASP A 5 22.22 -6.62 -26.56
CA ASP A 5 21.65 -5.78 -25.52
C ASP A 5 20.85 -6.71 -24.62
N SER A 6 21.50 -7.15 -23.54
CA SER A 6 20.87 -7.90 -22.48
C SER A 6 19.79 -6.99 -21.90
N PHE A 7 18.54 -7.23 -22.26
CA PHE A 7 17.38 -6.72 -21.55
C PHE A 7 17.43 -7.34 -20.14
N ALA A 8 18.24 -6.76 -19.26
CA ALA A 8 18.20 -7.09 -17.85
C ALA A 8 16.74 -6.91 -17.41
N PRO A 9 16.09 -7.93 -16.82
CA PRO A 9 14.73 -7.78 -16.36
C PRO A 9 14.71 -6.60 -15.37
N ARG A 10 14.05 -5.50 -15.76
CA ARG A 10 13.86 -4.35 -14.88
C ARG A 10 12.99 -4.85 -13.74
N THR A 11 13.57 -5.11 -12.58
CA THR A 11 12.77 -5.32 -11.37
C THR A 11 11.89 -4.08 -11.19
N PRO A 12 10.56 -4.24 -11.13
CA PRO A 12 9.65 -3.13 -10.91
C PRO A 12 10.15 -2.27 -9.76
N PHE A 13 10.21 -0.94 -9.94
CA PHE A 13 10.65 -0.01 -8.90
C PHE A 13 9.87 -0.21 -7.58
N ALA A 14 8.62 -0.67 -7.67
CA ALA A 14 7.78 -1.05 -6.54
C ALA A 14 8.41 -2.10 -5.62
N TYR A 15 9.20 -3.05 -6.12
CA TYR A 15 9.87 -4.08 -5.31
C TYR A 15 11.11 -3.58 -4.55
N ARG A 16 11.52 -2.33 -4.76
CA ARG A 16 12.68 -1.74 -4.07
C ARG A 16 12.30 -1.10 -2.73
N LEU A 17 11.01 -0.87 -2.47
CA LEU A 17 10.57 -0.39 -1.16
C LEU A 17 10.62 -1.55 -0.15
N PRO A 18 11.21 -1.35 1.05
CA PRO A 18 11.45 -2.44 1.98
C PRO A 18 10.16 -3.12 2.45
N ILE A 19 9.12 -2.34 2.76
CA ILE A 19 7.85 -2.86 3.26
C ILE A 19 6.86 -3.03 2.11
N LEU A 20 6.64 -1.97 1.32
CA LEU A 20 5.65 -2.03 0.23
C LEU A 20 6.06 -3.00 -0.89
N GLY A 21 7.35 -3.13 -1.17
CA GLY A 21 7.86 -4.09 -2.15
C GLY A 21 7.82 -5.54 -1.65
N ALA A 22 7.95 -5.77 -0.34
CA ALA A 22 7.74 -7.10 0.23
C ALA A 22 6.27 -7.51 0.14
N ILE A 23 5.35 -6.62 0.56
CA ILE A 23 3.90 -6.86 0.48
C ILE A 23 3.44 -7.05 -0.97
N ALA A 24 3.91 -6.21 -1.90
CA ALA A 24 3.55 -6.33 -3.31
C ALA A 24 4.01 -7.65 -3.93
N ARG A 25 5.15 -8.19 -3.47
CA ARG A 25 5.69 -9.47 -3.93
C ARG A 25 4.86 -10.62 -3.40
N GLU A 26 4.57 -10.61 -2.10
CA GLU A 26 3.71 -11.62 -1.46
C GLU A 26 2.27 -11.57 -2.00
N TRP A 27 1.79 -10.40 -2.40
CA TRP A 27 0.49 -10.28 -3.07
C TRP A 27 0.46 -10.90 -4.48
N ALA A 28 1.56 -10.78 -5.23
CA ALA A 28 1.63 -11.27 -6.61
C ALA A 28 2.03 -12.75 -6.70
N GLU A 29 2.91 -13.20 -5.81
CA GLU A 29 3.60 -14.50 -5.87
C GLU A 29 3.34 -15.38 -4.64
N GLY A 30 2.70 -14.85 -3.60
CA GLY A 30 2.48 -15.54 -2.33
C GLY A 30 1.21 -16.39 -2.28
N ASP A 31 0.87 -16.81 -1.07
CA ASP A 31 -0.24 -17.73 -0.80
C ASP A 31 -1.61 -17.08 -1.06
N ALA A 32 -2.62 -17.89 -1.37
CA ALA A 32 -3.98 -17.44 -1.62
C ALA A 32 -4.61 -16.76 -0.39
N ASP A 33 -4.17 -17.14 0.80
CA ASP A 33 -4.65 -16.57 2.07
C ASP A 33 -3.90 -15.30 2.49
N PHE A 34 -2.84 -14.90 1.77
CA PHE A 34 -2.05 -13.72 2.09
C PHE A 34 -2.88 -12.42 2.20
N PRO A 35 -3.85 -12.12 1.30
CA PRO A 35 -4.70 -10.94 1.43
C PRO A 35 -5.46 -10.89 2.75
N LEU A 36 -5.95 -12.04 3.24
CA LEU A 36 -6.67 -12.13 4.51
C LEU A 36 -5.73 -11.83 5.68
N TYR A 37 -4.53 -12.42 5.69
CA TYR A 37 -3.53 -12.16 6.72
C TYR A 37 -3.06 -10.70 6.74
N LEU A 38 -2.90 -10.08 5.57
CA LEU A 38 -2.53 -8.67 5.45
C LEU A 38 -3.60 -7.76 6.08
N VAL A 39 -4.88 -8.00 5.77
CA VAL A 39 -6.00 -7.24 6.35
C VAL A 39 -6.07 -7.45 7.86
N LEU A 40 -5.95 -8.70 8.33
CA LEU A 40 -5.96 -9.01 9.77
C LEU A 40 -4.82 -8.31 10.51
N ALA A 41 -3.61 -8.28 9.93
CA ALA A 41 -2.45 -7.60 10.49
C ALA A 41 -2.67 -6.08 10.55
N LEU A 42 -3.22 -5.46 9.50
CA LEU A 42 -3.54 -4.04 9.48
C LEU A 42 -4.59 -3.66 10.51
N VAL A 43 -5.67 -4.43 10.63
CA VAL A 43 -6.72 -4.23 11.64
C VAL A 43 -6.16 -4.39 13.04
N SER A 44 -5.31 -5.40 13.26
CA SER A 44 -4.67 -5.62 14.56
C SER A 44 -3.72 -4.48 14.93
N LEU A 45 -2.89 -4.02 13.99
CA LEU A 45 -2.01 -2.87 14.17
C LEU A 45 -2.79 -1.60 14.49
N TRP A 46 -3.92 -1.38 13.80
CA TRP A 46 -4.80 -0.25 14.06
C TRP A 46 -5.47 -0.35 15.43
N GLY A 47 -5.91 -1.54 15.83
CA GLY A 47 -6.39 -1.83 17.18
C GLY A 47 -5.36 -1.45 18.25
N ILE A 48 -4.11 -1.87 18.08
CA ILE A 48 -2.99 -1.50 18.97
C ILE A 48 -2.79 0.02 19.01
N ALA A 49 -2.87 0.70 17.86
CA ALA A 49 -2.78 2.15 17.79
C ALA A 49 -3.92 2.84 18.58
N ILE A 50 -5.15 2.33 18.47
CA ILE A 50 -6.30 2.80 19.27
C ILE A 50 -6.06 2.56 20.76
N PHE A 51 -5.57 1.40 21.17
CA PHE A 51 -5.26 1.13 22.58
C PHE A 51 -4.15 2.04 23.13
N THR A 52 -3.17 2.39 22.31
CA THR A 52 -2.00 3.16 22.75
C THR A 52 -2.26 4.67 22.74
N TRP A 53 -3.01 5.19 21.75
CA TRP A 53 -3.21 6.63 21.56
C TRP A 53 -4.66 7.07 21.78
N GLY A 54 -5.63 6.16 21.72
CA GLY A 54 -7.05 6.45 21.89
C GLY A 54 -7.65 7.17 20.69
N LEU A 55 -8.30 8.30 20.98
CA LEU A 55 -9.09 9.07 20.03
C LEU A 55 -8.32 9.57 18.78
N PRO A 56 -7.04 10.03 18.86
CA PRO A 56 -6.23 10.36 17.69
C PRO A 56 -6.10 9.22 16.67
N ALA A 57 -5.86 7.98 17.12
CA ALA A 57 -5.73 6.83 16.23
C ALA A 57 -7.06 6.46 15.57
N LEU A 58 -8.18 6.77 16.22
CA LEU A 58 -9.52 6.57 15.68
C LEU A 58 -9.85 7.58 14.58
N TYR A 59 -9.35 8.82 14.68
CA TYR A 59 -9.52 9.86 13.65
C TYR A 59 -8.51 9.79 12.50
N LEU A 60 -7.40 9.06 12.64
CA LEU A 60 -6.36 8.94 11.61
C LEU A 60 -6.90 8.57 10.21
N PRO A 61 -7.79 7.56 10.05
CA PRO A 61 -8.35 7.23 8.74
C PRO A 61 -9.11 8.41 8.11
N ALA A 62 -9.84 9.19 8.90
CA ALA A 62 -10.57 10.36 8.41
C ALA A 62 -9.61 11.48 7.96
N VAL A 63 -8.52 11.69 8.70
CA VAL A 63 -7.49 12.67 8.35
C VAL A 63 -6.78 12.28 7.04
N VAL A 64 -6.41 11.00 6.89
CA VAL A 64 -5.79 10.48 5.66
C VAL A 64 -6.76 10.54 4.47
N ALA A 65 -8.06 10.35 4.69
CA ALA A 65 -9.08 10.46 3.66
C ALA A 65 -9.38 11.91 3.23
N SER A 66 -9.05 12.91 4.06
CA SER A 66 -9.29 14.33 3.74
C SER A 66 -8.69 14.78 2.39
N PRO A 67 -7.38 14.57 2.10
CA PRO A 67 -6.83 14.91 0.78
C PRO A 67 -7.45 14.09 -0.35
N LEU A 68 -7.89 12.84 -0.10
CA LEU A 68 -8.59 12.04 -1.10
C LEU A 68 -9.91 12.68 -1.51
N MET A 69 -10.64 13.29 -0.57
CA MET A 69 -11.87 14.03 -0.88
C MET A 69 -11.59 15.26 -1.75
N ILE A 70 -10.49 15.96 -1.52
CA ILE A 70 -10.08 17.09 -2.38
C ILE A 70 -9.78 16.56 -3.79
N LEU A 71 -9.00 15.48 -3.91
CA LEU A 71 -8.71 14.87 -5.21
C LEU A 71 -9.97 14.39 -5.92
N MET A 72 -10.93 13.80 -5.19
CA MET A 72 -12.23 13.37 -5.71
C MET A 72 -13.01 14.57 -6.28
N LEU A 73 -13.09 15.67 -5.54
CA LEU A 73 -13.76 16.90 -5.99
C LEU A 73 -13.08 17.48 -7.24
N VAL A 74 -11.75 17.50 -7.26
CA VAL A 74 -10.98 17.94 -8.43
C VAL A 74 -11.23 17.02 -9.62
N ALA A 75 -11.26 15.70 -9.41
CA ALA A 75 -11.53 14.73 -10.47
C ALA A 75 -12.92 14.93 -11.08
N ILE A 76 -13.95 15.10 -10.26
CA ILE A 76 -15.32 15.36 -10.72
C ILE A 76 -15.45 16.72 -11.40
N SER A 77 -14.71 17.73 -10.92
CA SER A 77 -14.73 19.08 -11.50
C SER A 77 -14.06 19.15 -12.88
N ARG A 78 -13.33 18.11 -13.29
CA ARG A 78 -12.63 18.06 -14.58
C ARG A 78 -13.49 17.53 -15.74
N GLY A 79 -14.75 17.14 -15.47
CA GLY A 79 -15.68 16.57 -16.46
C GLY A 79 -15.31 15.13 -16.81
#